data_AF-A0A315VI48-F1
#
_entry.id   AF-A0A315VI48-F1
#
_cell.length_a   1.000
_cell.length_b   1.000
_cell.length_c   1.000
_cell.angle_alpha   90.00
_cell.angle_beta   90.00
_cell.angle_gamma   90.00
#
_symmetry.space_group_name_H-M   'P 1'
#
loop_
_entity.id
_entity.type
_entity.pdbx_description
1 polymer ?
#
loop_
_entity_poly.entity_id
_entity_poly.type
_entity_poly.pdbx_seq_one_letter_code
_entity_poly.pdbx_strand_id
1 'polypeptide(L)'
;FNPTSPLNKSEYNMRPSSDDKIHVLVCVMSANAPQTKTSVLEKMKRVRETASDLGIPQMAILTHIDDACGETEKDLRNVYKSKYLKKKMNDLSASVGIPLNCIFPIKNYSEEIDLNDDVDFLILSALKKMVDFGDDFLEKIC
;
A
#
# COMPACT_ATOMS: atom_id res chain seq x y z
N PHE A 1 1.23 -18.03 10.65
CA PHE A 1 0.52 -16.77 11.01
C PHE A 1 -0.97 -17.08 11.12
N ASN A 2 -1.59 -16.82 12.28
CA ASN A 2 -3.04 -16.90 12.45
C ASN A 2 -3.60 -15.47 12.62
N PRO A 3 -4.40 -14.94 11.69
CA PRO A 3 -4.88 -13.55 11.77
C PRO A 3 -5.92 -13.31 12.88
N THR A 4 -6.49 -14.35 13.48
CA THR A 4 -7.54 -14.23 14.51
C THR A 4 -7.05 -14.35 15.94
N SER A 5 -5.77 -14.70 16.15
CA SER A 5 -5.17 -14.87 17.48
C SER A 5 -3.80 -14.19 17.55
N PRO A 6 -3.47 -13.51 18.67
CA PRO A 6 -2.14 -12.94 18.86
C PRO A 6 -1.08 -14.04 18.91
N LEU A 7 0.16 -13.71 18.52
CA LEU A 7 1.29 -14.62 18.60
C LEU A 7 1.60 -14.98 20.05
N ASN A 8 1.87 -16.27 20.28
CA ASN A 8 2.30 -16.78 21.57
C ASN A 8 3.79 -16.49 21.77
N LYS A 9 4.23 -16.29 23.02
CA LYS A 9 5.64 -15.94 23.32
C LYS A 9 6.64 -17.02 22.87
N SER A 10 6.20 -18.27 22.78
CA SER A 10 6.98 -19.41 22.27
C SER A 10 7.18 -19.41 20.75
N GLU A 11 6.29 -18.74 20.01
CA GLU A 11 6.31 -18.65 18.55
C GLU A 11 6.94 -17.35 18.06
N TYR A 12 7.21 -16.41 18.97
CA TYR A 12 7.82 -15.12 18.66
C TYR A 12 9.33 -15.23 18.58
N ASN A 13 9.90 -14.92 17.40
CA ASN A 13 11.34 -14.81 17.24
C ASN A 13 11.84 -13.53 17.93
N MET A 14 12.40 -13.67 19.14
CA MET A 14 12.94 -12.55 19.92
C MET A 14 14.21 -11.92 19.32
N ARG A 15 14.89 -12.62 18.41
CA ARG A 15 16.13 -12.16 17.76
C ARG A 15 16.06 -12.45 16.26
N PRO A 16 15.21 -11.69 15.52
CA PRO A 16 15.10 -11.86 14.08
C PRO A 16 16.45 -11.65 13.40
N SER A 17 16.75 -12.47 12.40
CA SER A 17 17.83 -12.19 11.46
C SER A 17 17.50 -10.92 10.66
N SER A 18 18.44 -10.39 9.88
CA SER A 18 18.15 -9.24 9.00
C SER A 18 17.02 -9.58 8.02
N ASP A 19 17.03 -10.78 7.45
CA ASP A 19 16.04 -11.25 6.48
C ASP A 19 14.63 -11.38 7.08
N ASP A 20 14.53 -11.57 8.39
CA ASP A 20 13.26 -11.65 9.13
C ASP A 20 12.68 -10.27 9.49
N LYS A 21 13.43 -9.18 9.28
CA LYS A 21 12.98 -7.82 9.63
C LYS A 21 12.12 -7.22 8.53
N ILE A 22 11.28 -6.28 8.94
CA ILE A 22 10.47 -5.49 8.00
C ILE A 22 11.38 -4.43 7.37
N HIS A 23 11.43 -4.42 6.04
CA HIS A 23 12.21 -3.45 5.27
C HIS A 23 11.34 -2.33 4.68
N VAL A 24 10.07 -2.62 4.39
CA VAL A 24 9.09 -1.64 3.88
C VAL A 24 7.71 -1.97 4.46
N LEU A 25 6.97 -0.95 4.89
CA LEU A 25 5.56 -1.08 5.24
C LEU A 25 4.67 -0.71 4.05
N VAL A 26 3.83 -1.63 3.59
CA VAL A 26 2.88 -1.41 2.49
C VAL A 26 1.45 -1.49 3.00
N CYS A 27 0.71 -0.38 2.90
CA CYS A 27 -0.72 -0.32 3.23
C CYS A 27 -1.57 -0.53 1.98
N VAL A 28 -2.32 -1.62 1.90
CA VAL A 28 -3.20 -1.90 0.74
C VAL A 28 -4.65 -1.54 1.08
N MET A 29 -5.27 -0.71 0.25
CA MET A 29 -6.65 -0.24 0.41
C MET A 29 -7.40 -0.38 -0.92
N SER A 30 -8.65 -0.84 -0.91
CA SER A 30 -9.49 -0.85 -2.11
C SER A 30 -10.17 0.51 -2.29
N ALA A 31 -10.18 1.03 -3.51
CA ALA A 31 -10.93 2.24 -3.86
C ALA A 31 -12.45 2.04 -3.72
N ASN A 32 -12.92 0.80 -3.86
CA ASN A 32 -14.30 0.36 -3.64
C ASN A 32 -14.66 0.16 -2.17
N ALA A 33 -13.68 0.13 -1.26
CA ALA A 33 -13.98 -0.08 0.13
C ALA A 33 -14.98 1.00 0.61
N PRO A 34 -16.07 0.61 1.30
CA PRO A 34 -16.90 1.57 2.01
C PRO A 34 -16.03 2.34 3.02
N GLN A 35 -16.56 3.42 3.58
CA GLN A 35 -15.82 4.19 4.59
C GLN A 35 -15.22 3.25 5.64
N THR A 36 -13.89 3.17 5.64
CA THR A 36 -13.16 2.33 6.56
C THR A 36 -13.44 2.82 7.96
N LYS A 37 -13.78 1.91 8.88
CA LYS A 37 -14.07 2.27 10.27
C LYS A 37 -12.89 3.05 10.85
N THR A 38 -13.17 4.15 11.54
CA THR A 38 -12.13 5.00 12.16
C THR A 38 -11.17 4.19 13.02
N SER A 39 -11.66 3.20 13.77
CA SER A 39 -10.84 2.32 14.61
C SER A 39 -9.83 1.47 13.84
N VAL A 40 -10.07 1.17 12.56
CA VAL A 40 -9.11 0.48 11.69
C VAL A 40 -8.07 1.47 11.18
N LEU A 41 -8.50 2.65 10.74
CA LEU A 41 -7.60 3.72 10.28
C LEU A 41 -6.64 4.17 11.39
N GLU A 42 -7.12 4.29 12.63
CA GLU A 42 -6.29 4.58 13.80
C GLU A 42 -5.24 3.50 14.06
N LYS A 43 -5.59 2.21 13.90
CA LYS A 43 -4.62 1.11 14.02
C LYS A 43 -3.57 1.18 12.91
N MET A 44 -3.99 1.41 11.66
CA MET A 44 -3.06 1.57 10.54
C MET A 44 -2.12 2.77 10.77
N LYS A 45 -2.65 3.89 11.27
CA LYS A 45 -1.86 5.06 11.63
C LYS A 45 -0.82 4.74 12.71
N ARG A 46 -1.20 4.05 13.79
CA ARG A 46 -0.27 3.63 14.85
C ARG A 46 0.83 2.71 14.33
N VAL A 47 0.49 1.74 13.48
CA VAL A 47 1.48 0.85 12.85
C VAL A 47 2.45 1.65 11.98
N ARG A 48 1.94 2.60 11.18
CA ARG A 48 2.77 3.49 10.35
C ARG A 48 3.67 4.40 11.19
N GLU A 49 3.18 4.92 12.32
CA GLU A 49 3.97 5.72 13.26
C GLU A 49 5.10 4.88 13.88
N THR A 50 4.82 3.65 14.35
CA THR A 50 5.87 2.73 14.83
C THR A 50 6.89 2.41 13.74
N ALA A 51 6.47 2.19 12.49
CA ALA A 51 7.40 2.00 11.38
C ALA A 51 8.26 3.24 11.13
N SER A 52 7.69 4.45 11.27
CA SER A 52 8.40 5.72 11.13
C SER A 52 9.47 5.90 12.20
N ASP A 53 9.16 5.57 13.46
CA ASP A 53 10.11 5.62 14.57
C ASP A 53 11.30 4.67 14.37
N LEU A 54 11.09 3.57 13.65
CA LEU A 54 12.11 2.61 13.26
C LEU A 54 12.85 2.98 11.96
N GLY A 55 12.51 4.11 11.33
CA GLY A 55 13.07 4.54 10.06
C GLY A 55 12.65 3.70 8.84
N ILE A 56 11.71 2.77 9.03
CA ILE A 56 11.23 1.86 7.97
C ILE A 56 10.39 2.68 6.97
N PRO A 57 10.70 2.70 5.67
CA PRO A 57 9.92 3.42 4.67
C PRO A 57 8.48 2.87 4.57
N GLN A 58 7.52 3.75 4.24
CA GLN A 58 6.12 3.38 4.13
C GLN A 58 5.49 3.88 2.82
N MET A 59 4.65 3.04 2.22
CA MET A 59 3.86 3.38 1.03
C MET A 59 2.44 2.80 1.13
N ALA A 60 1.54 3.28 0.28
CA ALA A 60 0.23 2.69 0.13
C ALA A 60 -0.08 2.29 -1.31
N ILE A 61 -0.90 1.26 -1.47
CA ILE A 61 -1.44 0.81 -2.75
C ILE A 61 -2.95 0.98 -2.70
N LEU A 62 -3.49 1.74 -3.65
CA LEU A 62 -4.93 1.91 -3.84
C LEU A 62 -5.39 1.00 -4.99
N THR A 63 -6.08 -0.09 -4.68
CA THR A 63 -6.49 -1.13 -5.66
C THR A 63 -7.92 -0.92 -6.17
N HIS A 64 -8.31 -1.67 -7.21
CA HIS A 64 -9.67 -1.66 -7.79
C HIS A 64 -10.12 -0.27 -8.27
N ILE A 65 -9.18 0.48 -8.86
CA ILE A 65 -9.43 1.86 -9.29
C ILE A 65 -10.34 1.95 -10.51
N ASP A 66 -10.34 0.91 -11.33
CA ASP A 66 -11.19 0.75 -12.51
C ASP A 66 -12.66 0.60 -12.12
N ASP A 67 -12.97 -0.31 -11.20
CA ASP A 67 -14.33 -0.50 -10.70
C ASP A 67 -14.87 0.72 -9.92
N ALA A 68 -13.97 1.44 -9.23
CA ALA A 68 -14.38 2.52 -8.34
C ALA A 68 -14.71 3.83 -9.07
N CYS A 69 -14.29 3.98 -10.33
CA CYS A 69 -14.45 5.21 -11.07
C CYS A 69 -14.58 4.94 -12.58
N GLY A 70 -15.74 5.29 -13.14
CA GLY A 70 -16.01 5.13 -14.56
C GLY A 70 -15.05 5.90 -15.50
N GLU A 71 -14.25 6.86 -15.00
CA GLU A 71 -13.19 7.50 -15.79
C GLU A 71 -12.02 6.52 -16.02
N THR A 72 -11.60 5.80 -14.98
CA THR A 72 -10.52 4.82 -15.03
C THR A 72 -10.96 3.45 -15.52
N GLU A 73 -12.25 3.11 -15.36
CA GLU A 73 -12.88 1.98 -16.04
C GLU A 73 -12.75 2.11 -17.56
N LYS A 74 -13.06 3.30 -18.10
CA LYS A 74 -13.02 3.58 -19.54
C LYS A 74 -11.61 3.70 -20.09
N ASP A 75 -10.72 4.35 -19.34
CA ASP A 75 -9.33 4.55 -19.74
C ASP A 75 -8.46 4.71 -18.49
N LEU A 76 -7.68 3.67 -18.21
CA LEU A 76 -6.81 3.56 -17.05
C LEU A 76 -5.76 4.68 -16.99
N ARG A 77 -5.41 5.30 -18.13
CA ARG A 77 -4.48 6.44 -18.21
C ARG A 77 -5.02 7.70 -17.54
N ASN A 78 -6.31 7.72 -17.20
CA ASN A 78 -6.91 8.80 -16.43
C ASN A 78 -6.76 8.64 -14.91
N VAL A 79 -6.02 7.63 -14.44
CA VAL A 79 -5.79 7.36 -13.01
C VAL A 79 -5.36 8.58 -12.20
N TYR A 80 -4.39 9.36 -12.70
CA TYR A 80 -3.92 10.59 -12.02
C TYR A 80 -4.72 11.85 -12.36
N LYS A 81 -5.67 11.75 -13.31
CA LYS A 81 -6.57 12.84 -13.70
C LYS A 81 -7.93 12.76 -12.99
N SER A 82 -8.33 11.57 -12.55
CA SER A 82 -9.61 11.36 -11.88
C SER A 82 -9.69 12.13 -10.57
N LYS A 83 -10.71 13.00 -10.45
CA LYS A 83 -10.99 13.75 -9.23
C LYS A 83 -11.40 12.82 -8.09
N TYR A 84 -12.08 11.72 -8.41
CA TYR A 84 -12.52 10.73 -7.43
C TYR A 84 -11.32 10.03 -6.79
N LEU A 85 -10.41 9.49 -7.61
CA LEU A 85 -9.20 8.83 -7.10
C LEU A 85 -8.30 9.81 -6.35
N LYS A 86 -8.15 11.04 -6.85
CA LYS A 86 -7.44 12.09 -6.12
C LYS A 86 -8.04 12.32 -4.73
N LYS A 87 -9.37 12.38 -4.60
CA LYS A 87 -10.03 12.52 -3.30
C LYS A 87 -9.74 11.31 -2.39
N LYS A 88 -9.89 10.08 -2.90
CA LYS A 88 -9.60 8.85 -2.15
C LYS A 88 -8.15 8.80 -1.63
N MET A 89 -7.18 9.20 -2.44
CA MET A 89 -5.77 9.28 -2.03
C MET A 89 -5.56 10.35 -0.95
N ASN A 90 -6.22 11.51 -1.05
CA ASN A 90 -6.18 12.54 -0.01
C ASN A 90 -6.79 12.05 1.31
N ASP A 91 -7.95 11.40 1.25
CA ASP A 91 -8.62 10.87 2.44
C ASP A 91 -7.76 9.80 3.13
N LEU A 92 -7.13 8.90 2.35
CA LEU A 92 -6.18 7.92 2.85
C LEU A 92 -4.94 8.58 3.47
N SER A 93 -4.36 9.55 2.78
CA SER A 93 -3.20 10.31 3.24
C SER A 93 -3.49 11.01 4.57
N ALA A 94 -4.62 11.70 4.68
CA ALA A 94 -5.03 12.38 5.91
C ALA A 94 -5.31 11.41 7.07
N SER A 95 -5.90 10.25 6.78
CA SER A 95 -6.30 9.29 7.81
C SER A 95 -5.14 8.48 8.38
N VAL A 96 -4.24 7.99 7.50
CA VAL A 96 -3.14 7.08 7.89
C VAL A 96 -1.82 7.83 8.04
N GLY A 97 -1.69 8.99 7.38
CA GLY A 97 -0.50 9.85 7.38
C GLY A 97 0.60 9.41 6.42
N ILE A 98 0.25 8.65 5.37
CA ILE A 98 1.16 8.33 4.27
C ILE A 98 1.14 9.51 3.28
N PRO A 99 2.29 10.09 2.89
CA PRO A 99 2.35 11.18 1.92
C PRO A 99 1.70 10.80 0.59
N LEU A 100 1.03 11.75 -0.09
CA LEU A 100 0.35 11.51 -1.37
C LEU A 100 1.28 10.93 -2.45
N ASN A 101 2.53 11.38 -2.50
CA ASN A 101 3.55 10.88 -3.43
C ASN A 101 4.05 9.47 -3.11
N CYS A 102 3.59 8.87 -2.00
CA CYS A 102 3.83 7.49 -1.61
C CYS A 102 2.55 6.63 -1.71
N ILE A 103 1.51 7.10 -2.41
CA ILE A 103 0.27 6.36 -2.65
C ILE A 103 0.18 6.01 -4.13
N PHE A 104 0.13 4.72 -4.43
CA PHE A 104 0.18 4.18 -5.78
C PHE A 104 -1.15 3.54 -6.16
N PRO A 105 -1.95 4.17 -7.04
CA PRO A 105 -3.17 3.57 -7.56
C PRO A 105 -2.83 2.49 -8.59
N ILE A 106 -3.44 1.30 -8.44
CA ILE A 106 -3.30 0.18 -9.36
C ILE A 106 -4.67 -0.43 -9.69
N LYS A 107 -4.76 -1.00 -10.88
CA LYS A 107 -5.79 -1.99 -11.23
C LYS A 107 -5.24 -3.38 -10.91
N ASN A 108 -6.09 -4.24 -10.37
CA ASN A 108 -5.74 -5.66 -10.19
C ASN A 108 -6.14 -6.42 -11.46
N TYR A 109 -5.40 -7.48 -11.78
CA TYR A 109 -5.91 -8.51 -12.68
C TYR A 109 -7.01 -9.30 -11.97
N SER A 110 -8.21 -9.28 -12.52
CA SER A 110 -9.38 -9.96 -11.93
C SER A 110 -10.17 -10.74 -12.97
N GLU A 111 -10.42 -10.15 -14.13
CA GLU A 111 -11.25 -10.74 -15.19
C GLU A 111 -10.48 -10.94 -16.51
N GLU A 112 -9.34 -10.27 -16.67
CA GLU A 112 -8.51 -10.37 -17.87
C GLU A 112 -7.81 -11.72 -17.95
N ILE A 113 -7.78 -12.29 -19.16
CA ILE A 113 -7.05 -13.53 -19.48
C ILE A 113 -5.63 -13.22 -19.94
N ASP A 114 -5.49 -12.16 -20.74
CA ASP A 114 -4.23 -11.72 -21.32
C ASP A 114 -3.66 -10.51 -20.56
N LEU A 115 -2.35 -10.30 -20.71
CA LEU A 115 -1.67 -9.14 -20.15
C LEU A 115 -2.17 -7.84 -20.78
N ASN A 116 -2.18 -6.78 -19.98
CA ASN A 116 -2.54 -5.44 -20.39
C ASN A 116 -1.44 -4.45 -20.00
N ASP A 117 -0.88 -3.77 -21.00
CA ASP A 117 0.25 -2.85 -20.81
C ASP A 117 -0.03 -1.73 -19.80
N ASP A 118 -1.24 -1.15 -19.80
CA ASP A 118 -1.57 -0.07 -18.87
C ASP A 118 -1.70 -0.59 -17.42
N VAL A 119 -2.21 -1.81 -17.23
CA VAL A 119 -2.27 -2.48 -15.91
C VAL A 119 -0.87 -2.85 -15.42
N ASP A 120 -0.08 -3.49 -16.28
CA ASP A 120 1.29 -3.89 -16.00
C ASP A 120 2.15 -2.68 -15.65
N PHE A 121 1.99 -1.58 -16.40
CA PHE A 121 2.70 -0.33 -16.10
C PHE A 121 2.44 0.16 -14.68
N LEU A 122 1.19 0.16 -14.21
CA LEU A 122 0.86 0.60 -12.85
C LEU A 122 1.41 -0.35 -11.79
N ILE A 123 1.26 -1.67 -11.97
CA ILE A 123 1.76 -2.69 -11.04
C ILE A 123 3.29 -2.64 -10.95
N LEU A 124 3.97 -2.65 -12.10
CA LEU A 124 5.43 -2.63 -12.16
C LEU A 124 6.00 -1.31 -11.65
N SER A 125 5.33 -0.18 -11.88
CA SER A 125 5.72 1.11 -11.30
C SER A 125 5.63 1.11 -9.78
N ALA A 126 4.56 0.56 -9.21
CA ALA A 126 4.40 0.43 -7.76
C ALA A 126 5.43 -0.54 -7.15
N LEU A 127 5.65 -1.70 -7.80
CA LEU A 127 6.64 -2.68 -7.37
C LEU A 127 8.06 -2.11 -7.42
N LYS A 128 8.43 -1.42 -8.50
CA LYS A 128 9.72 -0.75 -8.61
C LYS A 128 9.91 0.24 -7.46
N LYS A 129 8.91 1.06 -7.14
CA LYS A 129 8.99 2.00 -6.02
C LYS A 129 9.10 1.31 -4.66
N MET A 130 8.48 0.15 -4.49
CA MET A 130 8.62 -0.67 -3.29
C MET A 130 10.05 -1.21 -3.13
N VAL A 131 10.66 -1.69 -4.22
CA VAL A 131 12.07 -2.14 -4.24
C VAL A 131 13.01 -0.97 -3.97
N ASP A 132 12.83 0.17 -4.67
CA ASP A 132 13.63 1.39 -4.45
C ASP A 132 13.62 1.78 -2.95
N PHE A 133 12.45 1.75 -2.30
CA PHE A 133 12.33 2.05 -0.87
C PHE A 133 13.08 1.04 0.01
N GLY A 134 12.99 -0.25 -0.31
CA GLY A 134 13.69 -1.30 0.43
C GLY A 134 15.21 -1.17 0.30
N ASP A 135 15.71 -0.96 -0.91
CA ASP A 135 17.13 -0.79 -1.20
C ASP A 135 17.69 0.46 -0.49
N ASP A 136 17.01 1.61 -0.63
CA ASP A 136 17.36 2.87 0.05
C ASP A 136 17.39 2.74 1.59
N PHE A 137 16.58 1.84 2.15
CA PHE A 137 16.56 1.55 3.59
C PHE A 137 17.74 0.66 3.99
N LEU A 138 17.98 -0.41 3.24
CA LEU A 138 19.09 -1.33 3.46
C LEU A 138 20.45 -0.63 3.36
N GLU A 139 20.64 0.27 2.38
CA GLU A 139 21.86 1.07 2.24
C GLU A 139 22.15 2.00 3.43
N LYS A 140 21.14 2.35 4.24
CA LYS A 140 21.31 3.21 5.42
C LYS A 140 21.62 2.44 6.69
N ILE A 141 21.32 1.14 6.72
CA ILE A 141 21.45 0.30 7.93
C ILE A 141 22.55 -0.76 7.82
N CYS A 142 23.05 -1.02 6.60
CA CYS A 142 24.24 -1.84 6.32
C CYS A 142 25.49 -0.97 6.28
#